data_AF-A0A919GRX6-F1
#
_entry.id   AF-A0A919GRX6-F1
#
_cell.length_a   1.000
_cell.length_b   1.000
_cell.length_c   1.000
_cell.angle_alpha   90.00
_cell.angle_beta   90.00
_cell.angle_gamma   90.00
#
_symmetry.space_group_name_H-M   'P 1'
#
loop_
_entity.id
_entity.type
_entity.pdbx_description
1 polymer ?
#
loop_
_entity_poly.entity_id
_entity_poly.type
_entity_poly.pdbx_seq_one_letter_code
_entity_poly.pdbx_strand_id
1 'polypeptide(L)'
;MRSTAWDSYSTEAWDAAGTYDAASQLWTFTLRNLASNKCLQPNDTTPARGEAVVVRTCNGSDVQKWSVRKESPNESDARWFVWRPYLNVDVATTLKGATDTWDTIELDYSCPSVDRLRRLGPNNTAWW
;
A
#
# COMPACT_ATOMS: atom_id res chain seq x y z
N MET A 1 2.31 -4.52 -10.23
CA MET A 1 2.23 -3.69 -11.45
C MET A 1 3.53 -3.87 -12.19
N ARG A 2 3.47 -4.35 -13.44
CA ARG A 2 4.65 -4.56 -14.30
C ARG A 2 4.42 -3.77 -15.57
N SER A 3 5.30 -2.84 -15.92
CA SER A 3 5.29 -2.16 -17.22
C SER A 3 6.53 -2.55 -18.01
N THR A 4 6.46 -2.49 -19.34
CA THR A 4 7.41 -3.14 -20.26
C THR A 4 8.75 -2.40 -20.44
N ALA A 5 9.16 -1.57 -19.49
CA ALA A 5 10.42 -0.78 -19.52
C ALA A 5 11.45 -1.27 -18.47
N TRP A 6 11.44 -2.56 -18.15
CA TRP A 6 11.76 -3.11 -16.83
C TRP A 6 13.24 -3.42 -16.53
N ASP A 7 14.18 -3.34 -17.48
CA ASP A 7 15.50 -3.97 -17.27
C ASP A 7 16.58 -3.09 -16.62
N SER A 8 16.31 -1.83 -16.29
CA SER A 8 17.34 -0.92 -15.72
C SER A 8 17.00 -0.28 -14.37
N TYR A 9 15.77 -0.40 -13.85
CA TYR A 9 15.38 0.18 -12.55
C TYR A 9 14.37 -0.64 -11.73
N SER A 10 14.11 -1.91 -12.07
CA SER A 10 13.15 -2.72 -11.32
C SER A 10 13.78 -3.32 -10.06
N THR A 11 13.67 -2.63 -8.93
CA THR A 11 13.71 -3.31 -7.63
C THR A 11 12.28 -3.43 -7.10
N GLU A 12 11.93 -4.64 -6.68
CA GLU A 12 10.72 -4.92 -5.92
C GLU A 12 10.89 -4.58 -4.43
N ALA A 13 12.06 -4.09 -4.03
CA ALA A 13 12.36 -3.85 -2.63
C ALA A 13 11.84 -2.49 -2.14
N TRP A 14 11.13 -2.55 -1.02
CA TRP A 14 10.58 -1.39 -0.32
C TRP A 14 11.12 -1.35 1.10
N ASP A 15 11.48 -0.16 1.55
CA ASP A 15 11.68 0.15 2.95
C ASP A 15 10.32 0.48 3.58
N ALA A 16 9.92 -0.31 4.58
CA ALA A 16 8.64 -0.19 5.27
C ALA A 16 8.87 0.20 6.72
N ALA A 17 8.74 1.49 7.02
CA ALA A 17 8.87 2.02 8.37
C ALA A 17 7.50 2.06 9.04
N GLY A 18 7.31 1.25 10.09
CA GLY A 18 6.04 1.09 10.80
C GLY A 18 6.08 1.55 12.25
N THR A 19 5.03 2.24 12.68
CA THR A 19 4.78 2.58 14.10
C THR A 19 3.45 1.99 14.53
N TYR A 20 3.43 1.28 15.67
CA TYR A 20 2.21 0.75 16.26
C TYR A 20 1.64 1.74 17.28
N ASP A 21 0.34 2.02 17.17
CA ASP A 21 -0.43 2.74 18.17
C ASP A 21 -1.33 1.74 18.93
N ALA A 22 -1.04 1.57 20.23
CA ALA A 22 -1.77 0.65 21.09
C ALA A 22 -3.20 1.11 21.39
N ALA A 23 -3.49 2.42 21.34
CA ALA A 23 -4.82 2.95 21.63
C ALA A 23 -5.80 2.66 20.49
N SER A 24 -5.34 2.80 19.24
CA SER A 24 -6.14 2.47 18.06
C SER A 24 -5.97 1.02 17.58
N GLN A 25 -4.99 0.29 18.11
CA GLN A 25 -4.58 -1.06 17.67
C GLN A 25 -4.24 -1.10 16.17
N LEU A 26 -3.70 -0.01 15.64
CA LEU A 26 -3.36 0.13 14.23
C LEU A 26 -1.86 0.32 14.05
N TRP A 27 -1.37 -0.19 12.92
CA TRP A 27 -0.05 0.17 12.42
C TRP A 27 -0.17 1.32 11.44
N THR A 28 0.77 2.26 11.50
CA THR A 28 0.97 3.28 10.48
C THR A 28 2.31 3.04 9.79
N PHE A 29 2.29 2.92 8.46
CA PHE A 29 3.49 2.68 7.67
C PHE A 29 3.80 3.82 6.72
N THR A 30 5.08 4.08 6.49
CA THR A 30 5.57 4.78 5.28
C THR A 30 6.30 3.76 4.42
N LEU A 31 6.00 3.75 3.11
CA LEU A 31 6.62 2.84 2.15
C LEU A 31 7.49 3.63 1.19
N ARG A 32 8.79 3.34 1.16
CA ARG A 32 9.76 3.98 0.27
C ARG A 32 10.39 2.95 -0.66
N ASN A 33 10.29 3.18 -1.95
CA ASN A 33 10.90 2.34 -2.97
C ASN A 33 12.42 2.54 -2.94
N LEU A 34 13.19 1.45 -2.83
CA LEU A 34 14.64 1.55 -2.63
C LEU A 34 15.39 2.05 -3.87
N ALA A 35 14.96 1.70 -5.09
CA ALA A 35 15.66 2.14 -6.31
C ALA A 35 15.45 3.63 -6.59
N SER A 36 14.21 4.11 -6.41
CA SER A 36 13.86 5.50 -6.72
C SER A 36 14.02 6.46 -5.54
N ASN A 37 14.15 5.94 -4.31
CA ASN A 37 14.15 6.71 -3.07
C ASN A 37 12.90 7.62 -2.94
N LYS A 38 11.76 7.15 -3.46
CA LYS A 38 10.47 7.84 -3.47
C LYS A 38 9.42 7.04 -2.68
N CYS A 39 8.40 7.73 -2.20
CA CYS A 39 7.41 7.20 -1.29
C CYS A 39 6.09 6.90 -2.00
N LEU A 40 5.42 5.82 -1.57
CA LEU A 40 4.08 5.47 -2.01
C LEU A 40 3.06 6.43 -1.39
N GLN A 41 2.21 7.03 -2.21
CA GLN A 41 1.14 7.93 -1.76
C GLN A 41 -0.03 7.94 -2.75
N PRO A 42 -1.21 8.42 -2.35
CA PRO A 42 -2.26 8.84 -3.28
C PRO A 42 -1.73 9.91 -4.27
N ASN A 43 -2.34 10.01 -5.45
CA ASN A 43 -1.90 10.94 -6.48
C ASN A 43 -2.11 12.42 -6.11
N ASP A 44 -3.15 12.69 -5.35
CA ASP A 44 -3.55 13.94 -4.75
C ASP A 44 -3.24 13.93 -3.24
N THR A 45 -3.30 15.13 -2.66
CA THR A 45 -3.17 15.37 -1.24
C THR A 45 -4.43 15.09 -0.43
N THR A 46 -5.59 14.94 -1.10
CA THR A 46 -6.87 14.61 -0.45
C THR A 46 -7.33 13.23 -0.93
N PRO A 47 -6.99 12.14 -0.21
CA PRO A 47 -7.20 10.79 -0.73
C PRO A 47 -8.69 10.50 -0.93
N ALA A 48 -9.07 10.15 -2.15
CA ALA A 48 -10.46 9.91 -2.53
C ALA A 48 -10.62 8.65 -3.39
N ARG A 49 -11.87 8.19 -3.52
CA ARG A 49 -12.22 7.05 -4.37
C ARG A 49 -11.88 7.30 -5.84
N GLY A 50 -11.38 6.28 -6.52
CA GLY A 50 -10.98 6.30 -7.93
C GLY A 50 -9.59 6.90 -8.18
N GLU A 51 -8.91 7.32 -7.11
CA GLU A 51 -7.61 7.95 -7.21
C GLU A 51 -6.50 6.91 -7.33
N ALA A 52 -5.58 7.11 -8.27
CA ALA A 52 -4.42 6.24 -8.43
C ALA A 52 -3.45 6.39 -7.25
N VAL A 53 -2.82 5.28 -6.87
CA VAL A 53 -1.68 5.29 -5.95
C VAL A 53 -0.39 5.37 -6.76
N VAL A 54 0.50 6.29 -6.39
CA VAL A 54 1.70 6.66 -7.16
C VAL A 54 2.95 6.64 -6.29
N VAL A 55 4.10 6.70 -6.95
CA VAL A 55 5.41 6.82 -6.30
C VAL A 55 5.97 8.22 -6.55
N ARG A 56 6.10 9.02 -5.49
CA ARG A 56 6.45 10.44 -5.58
C ARG A 56 7.45 10.81 -4.49
N THR A 57 8.18 11.91 -4.67
CA THR A 57 9.25 12.35 -3.77
C THR A 57 8.84 12.27 -2.30
N CYS A 58 9.64 11.59 -1.49
CA CYS A 58 9.42 11.53 -0.05
C CYS A 58 9.56 12.94 0.54
N ASN A 59 8.55 13.38 1.29
CA ASN A 59 8.50 14.69 1.92
C ASN A 59 8.00 14.64 3.37
N GLY A 60 7.70 13.44 3.90
CA GLY A 60 7.28 13.24 5.29
C GLY A 60 5.84 13.66 5.60
N SER A 61 5.09 14.11 4.59
CA SER A 61 3.68 14.49 4.75
C SER A 61 2.78 13.29 5.05
N ASP A 62 1.64 13.57 5.66
CA ASP A 62 0.68 12.54 6.07
C ASP A 62 0.06 11.78 4.90
N VAL A 63 0.08 12.33 3.67
CA VAL A 63 -0.36 11.62 2.45
C VAL A 63 0.56 10.44 2.11
N GLN A 64 1.77 10.38 2.68
CA GLN A 64 2.72 9.27 2.50
C GLN A 64 2.61 8.20 3.59
N LYS A 65 1.65 8.36 4.51
CA LYS A 65 1.39 7.45 5.61
C LYS A 65 0.16 6.58 5.33
N TRP A 66 0.26 5.32 5.70
CA TRP A 66 -0.75 4.30 5.47
C TRP A 66 -1.20 3.68 6.79
N SER A 67 -2.48 3.82 7.14
CA SER A 67 -3.10 3.09 8.24
C SER A 67 -3.44 1.68 7.80
N VAL A 68 -2.83 0.70 8.47
CA VAL A 68 -2.93 -0.71 8.13
C VAL A 68 -3.79 -1.41 9.17
N ARG A 69 -4.93 -1.95 8.73
CA ARG A 69 -5.80 -2.80 9.57
C ARG A 69 -5.63 -4.26 9.19
N LYS A 70 -5.66 -5.15 10.18
CA LYS A 70 -5.77 -6.59 9.96
C LYS A 70 -7.14 -6.90 9.36
N GLU A 71 -7.19 -7.91 8.49
CA GLU A 71 -8.47 -8.47 8.02
C GLU A 71 -9.21 -9.17 9.18
N SER A 72 -8.46 -9.95 9.96
CA SER A 72 -8.95 -10.67 11.15
C SER A 72 -8.30 -10.08 12.41
N PRO A 73 -8.99 -9.22 13.19
CA PRO A 73 -8.42 -8.61 14.38
C PRO A 73 -8.06 -9.64 15.47
N ASN A 74 -8.72 -10.80 15.45
CA ASN A 74 -8.52 -11.89 16.41
C ASN A 74 -7.45 -12.90 15.98
N GLU A 75 -6.82 -12.71 14.83
CA GLU A 75 -5.75 -13.58 14.36
C GLU A 75 -4.40 -12.88 14.60
N SER A 76 -3.59 -13.46 15.50
CA SER A 76 -2.24 -12.97 15.79
C SER A 76 -1.39 -12.97 14.52
N ASP A 77 -1.61 -13.94 13.65
CA ASP A 77 -0.80 -14.26 12.47
C ASP A 77 -1.47 -13.83 11.15
N ALA A 78 -2.51 -13.00 11.18
CA ALA A 78 -3.05 -12.42 9.96
C ALA A 78 -1.94 -11.66 9.23
N ARG A 79 -1.44 -12.24 8.13
CA ARG A 79 -0.43 -11.64 7.24
C ARG A 79 -1.05 -10.83 6.11
N TRP A 80 -2.38 -10.67 6.14
CA TRP A 80 -3.17 -9.93 5.17
C TRP A 80 -3.77 -8.70 5.81
N PHE A 81 -3.59 -7.58 5.13
CA PHE A 81 -3.98 -6.29 5.67
C PHE A 81 -4.70 -5.46 4.62
N VAL A 82 -5.61 -4.62 5.10
CA VAL A 82 -6.19 -3.54 4.29
C VAL A 82 -5.39 -2.28 4.52
N TRP A 83 -4.80 -1.77 3.43
CA TRP A 83 -3.95 -0.58 3.43
C TRP A 83 -4.80 0.64 3.07
N ARG A 84 -4.85 1.61 3.98
CA ARG A 84 -5.70 2.79 3.87
C ARG A 84 -4.86 4.05 4.01
N PRO A 85 -5.12 5.13 3.27
CA PRO A 85 -4.47 6.40 3.51
C PRO A 85 -4.67 6.83 4.96
N TYR A 86 -3.63 7.37 5.60
CA TYR A 86 -3.73 7.88 6.97
C TYR A 86 -4.77 9.00 7.09
N LEU A 87 -4.87 9.84 6.05
CA LEU A 87 -5.78 10.99 6.01
C LEU A 87 -7.24 10.64 5.66
N ASN A 88 -7.50 9.43 5.15
CA ASN A 88 -8.86 8.98 4.83
C ASN A 88 -8.93 7.45 4.90
N VAL A 89 -9.45 6.94 6.02
CA VAL A 89 -9.55 5.50 6.26
C VAL A 89 -10.82 4.85 5.68
N ASP A 90 -11.69 5.64 5.07
CA ASP A 90 -12.91 5.15 4.40
C ASP A 90 -12.61 4.61 3.00
N VAL A 91 -11.40 4.85 2.49
CA VAL A 91 -10.86 4.25 1.27
C VAL A 91 -9.65 3.35 1.56
N ALA A 92 -9.42 2.39 0.67
CA ALA A 92 -8.35 1.41 0.74
C ALA A 92 -7.77 1.14 -0.65
N THR A 93 -6.53 0.67 -0.69
CA THR A 93 -5.90 0.23 -1.93
C THR A 93 -6.66 -0.95 -2.53
N THR A 94 -7.06 -0.85 -3.80
CA THR A 94 -7.58 -1.94 -4.61
C THR A 94 -6.82 -2.07 -5.94
N LEU A 95 -7.04 -3.16 -6.66
CA LEU A 95 -6.54 -3.32 -8.03
C LEU A 95 -7.59 -2.80 -9.02
N LYS A 96 -7.18 -1.88 -9.89
CA LYS A 96 -8.05 -1.32 -10.92
C LYS A 96 -8.34 -2.36 -11.99
N GLY A 97 -9.61 -2.61 -12.28
CA GLY A 97 -10.04 -3.41 -13.43
C GLY A 97 -9.52 -4.85 -13.40
N ALA A 98 -9.95 -5.64 -12.41
CA ALA A 98 -9.63 -7.06 -12.20
C ALA A 98 -10.05 -8.00 -13.36
N THR A 99 -10.33 -7.46 -14.54
CA THR A 99 -10.73 -8.20 -15.74
C THR A 99 -9.55 -8.49 -16.66
N ASP A 100 -8.57 -7.58 -16.92
CA ASP A 100 -7.48 -7.90 -17.89
C ASP A 100 -6.11 -7.16 -17.77
N THR A 101 -5.93 -6.09 -16.98
CA THR A 101 -4.61 -5.44 -16.81
C THR A 101 -4.35 -5.06 -15.35
N TRP A 102 -3.53 -5.84 -14.65
CA TRP A 102 -3.25 -5.72 -13.21
C TRP A 102 -2.17 -4.67 -12.90
N ASP A 103 -2.28 -3.50 -13.54
CA ASP A 103 -1.18 -2.53 -13.63
C ASP A 103 -1.41 -1.25 -12.86
N THR A 104 -2.57 -1.06 -12.23
CA THR A 104 -2.84 0.12 -11.40
C THR A 104 -3.45 -0.28 -10.07
N ILE A 105 -2.91 0.28 -8.98
CA ILE A 105 -3.57 0.31 -7.67
C ILE A 105 -4.27 1.66 -7.60
N GLU A 106 -5.54 1.62 -7.21
CA GLU A 106 -6.35 2.80 -6.95
C GLU A 106 -6.95 2.73 -5.55
N LEU A 107 -7.57 3.81 -5.12
CA LEU A 107 -8.32 3.87 -3.88
C LEU A 107 -9.80 3.58 -4.16
N ASP A 108 -10.39 2.70 -3.36
CA ASP A 108 -11.83 2.44 -3.39
C ASP A 108 -12.35 2.22 -1.96
N TYR A 109 -13.66 2.03 -1.78
CA TYR A 109 -14.27 1.83 -0.46
C TYR A 109 -13.51 0.82 0.38
N SER A 110 -13.30 1.18 1.64
CA SER A 110 -12.58 0.40 2.63
C SER A 110 -13.47 -0.71 3.21
N CYS A 111 -13.75 -1.74 2.42
CA CYS A 111 -14.49 -2.92 2.85
C CYS A 111 -13.61 -4.20 2.89
N PRO A 112 -14.02 -5.24 3.63
CA PRO A 112 -13.37 -6.55 3.56
C PRO A 112 -13.59 -7.17 2.18
N SER A 113 -12.53 -7.33 1.41
CA SER A 113 -12.57 -8.01 0.11
C SER A 113 -11.15 -8.40 -0.34
N VAL A 114 -11.04 -9.49 -1.08
CA VAL A 114 -9.73 -10.07 -1.47
C VAL A 114 -8.89 -9.17 -2.37
N ASP A 115 -9.52 -8.36 -3.21
CA ASP A 115 -8.87 -7.35 -4.07
C ASP A 115 -8.28 -6.17 -3.27
N ARG A 116 -8.60 -6.05 -1.98
CA ARG A 116 -8.10 -5.00 -1.05
C ARG A 116 -7.11 -5.53 -0.01
N LEU A 117 -6.83 -6.83 -0.02
CA LEU A 117 -5.84 -7.44 0.87
C LEU A 117 -4.44 -7.35 0.27
N ARG A 118 -3.48 -6.92 1.08
CA ARG A 118 -2.06 -6.88 0.73
C ARG A 118 -1.24 -7.46 1.86
N ARG A 119 -0.15 -8.12 1.49
CA ARG A 119 0.85 -8.65 2.39
C ARG A 119 2.21 -8.06 2.01
N LEU A 120 2.95 -7.58 3.01
CA LEU A 120 4.38 -7.34 2.85
C LEU A 120 5.10 -8.68 2.96
N GLY A 121 5.91 -9.01 1.96
CA GLY A 121 6.78 -10.17 1.98
C GLY A 121 8.25 -9.76 2.00
N PRO A 122 9.16 -10.71 2.27
CA PRO A 122 10.59 -10.47 2.21
C PRO A 122 11.02 -10.06 0.79
N ASN A 123 12.02 -9.18 0.71
CA ASN A 123 12.59 -8.71 -0.55
C ASN A 123 13.29 -9.86 -1.30
N ASN A 124 13.17 -9.92 -2.63
CA ASN A 124 13.97 -10.75 -3.54
C ASN A 124 14.04 -12.24 -3.17
N THR A 125 13.02 -12.77 -2.49
CA THR A 125 12.92 -14.20 -2.18
C THR A 125 11.63 -14.73 -2.79
N ALA A 126 11.77 -15.68 -3.73
CA ALA A 126 10.62 -16.39 -4.29
C ALA A 126 9.84 -17.05 -3.15
N TRP A 127 8.52 -16.80 -3.10
CA TRP A 127 7.65 -17.45 -2.13
C TRP A 127 7.28 -18.85 -2.65
N TRP A 128 8.13 -19.84 -2.36
CA TRP A 128 7.80 -21.26 -2.41
C TRP A 128 7.78 -21.83 -0.99
#